data_AF-A0A954J587-F1
#
_entry.id   AF-A0A954J587-F1
#
_cell.length_a   1.000
_cell.length_b   1.000
_cell.length_c   1.000
_cell.angle_alpha   90.00
_cell.angle_beta   90.00
_cell.angle_gamma   90.00
#
_symmetry.space_group_name_H-M   'P 1'
#
loop_
_entity.id
_entity.type
_entity.pdbx_description
1 polymer ?
#
loop_
_entity_poly.entity_id
_entity_poly.type
_entity_poly.pdbx_seq_one_letter_code
_entity_poly.pdbx_strand_id
1 'polypeptide(L)'
;TDCDAVESYVPRHGLIAFPRVKGVDDTRALVAHLQAKHGVDVVPGEFFGAPGHLRVGCGLPAESLREGLARLERGIADYCSGGGR
;
A
#
# COMPACT_ATOMS: atom_id res chain seq x y z
N THR A 1 -15.66 -4.14 -0.27
CA THR A 1 -15.89 -2.84 0.39
C THR A 1 -14.95 -1.87 -0.26
N ASP A 2 -15.47 -0.76 -0.78
CA ASP A 2 -14.66 0.30 -1.37
C ASP A 2 -13.84 0.95 -0.24
N CYS A 3 -12.52 0.93 -0.34
CA CYS A 3 -11.65 1.46 0.71
C CYS A 3 -11.34 2.91 0.35
N ASP A 4 -12.07 3.86 0.94
CA ASP A 4 -11.92 5.30 0.65
C ASP A 4 -10.49 5.83 0.80
N ALA A 5 -9.64 5.12 1.54
CA ALA A 5 -8.24 5.46 1.78
C ALA A 5 -7.32 5.30 0.57
N VAL A 6 -7.72 4.52 -0.45
CA VAL A 6 -6.83 4.18 -1.58
C VAL A 6 -7.52 4.46 -2.91
N GLU A 7 -6.80 5.09 -3.83
CA GLU A 7 -7.21 5.27 -5.22
C GLU A 7 -6.28 4.46 -6.13
N SER A 8 -6.82 3.69 -7.07
CA SER A 8 -6.00 2.85 -7.94
C SER A 8 -6.64 2.66 -9.32
N TYR A 9 -5.79 2.54 -10.34
CA TYR A 9 -6.18 2.05 -11.65
C TYR A 9 -5.86 0.55 -11.75
N VAL A 10 -6.84 -0.24 -12.20
CA VAL A 10 -6.64 -1.68 -12.45
C VAL A 10 -6.25 -1.87 -13.92
N PRO A 11 -4.98 -2.20 -14.22
CA PRO A 11 -4.54 -2.42 -15.59
C PRO A 11 -5.14 -3.73 -16.13
N ARG A 12 -5.37 -3.80 -17.45
CA ARG A 12 -5.87 -5.03 -18.12
C ARG A 12 -4.91 -6.21 -17.99
N HIS A 13 -3.61 -5.94 -17.88
CA HIS A 13 -2.55 -6.93 -17.79
C HIS A 13 -1.46 -6.45 -16.84
N GLY A 14 -0.66 -7.40 -16.34
CA GLY A 14 0.46 -7.12 -15.46
C GLY A 14 0.25 -7.72 -14.07
N LEU A 15 1.29 -7.56 -13.24
CA LEU A 15 1.38 -8.15 -11.91
C LEU A 15 1.85 -7.12 -10.88
N ILE A 16 1.61 -5.85 -11.20
CA ILE A 16 1.91 -4.69 -10.37
C ILE A 16 0.68 -3.79 -10.33
N ALA A 17 0.29 -3.39 -9.12
CA ALA A 17 -0.63 -2.28 -8.90
C ALA A 17 0.16 -1.07 -8.36
N PHE A 18 -0.32 0.14 -8.66
CA PHE A 18 0.31 1.39 -8.22
C PHE A 18 -0.68 2.37 -7.55
N PRO A 19 -1.38 1.94 -6.49
CA PRO A 19 -2.35 2.77 -5.79
C PRO A 19 -1.74 4.03 -5.16
N ARG A 20 -2.52 5.11 -5.12
CA ARG A 20 -2.31 6.28 -4.26
C ARG A 20 -2.97 6.06 -2.90
N VAL A 21 -2.27 6.33 -1.81
CA VAL A 21 -2.84 6.38 -0.46
C VAL A 21 -3.23 7.82 -0.18
N LYS A 22 -4.53 8.09 0.00
CA LYS A 22 -5.03 9.45 0.18
C LYS A 22 -4.59 10.00 1.52
N GLY A 23 -4.08 11.24 1.52
CA GLY A 23 -3.65 11.94 2.74
C GLY A 23 -2.31 11.46 3.32
N VAL A 24 -1.52 10.69 2.55
CA VAL A 24 -0.15 10.32 2.88
C VAL A 24 0.75 10.79 1.75
N ASP A 25 1.67 11.71 2.03
CA ASP A 25 2.66 12.17 1.04
C ASP A 25 4.04 11.52 1.24
N ASP A 26 4.41 11.15 2.47
CA ASP A 26 5.63 10.38 2.79
C ASP A 26 5.32 8.88 2.84
N THR A 27 5.40 8.23 1.68
CA THR A 27 5.20 6.77 1.60
C THR A 27 6.39 5.97 2.09
N ARG A 28 7.56 6.58 2.31
CA ARG A 28 8.70 5.92 2.96
C ARG A 28 8.39 5.63 4.42
N ALA A 29 7.84 6.61 5.13
CA ALA A 29 7.42 6.46 6.53
C ALA A 29 6.30 5.42 6.66
N LEU A 30 5.30 5.45 5.76
CA LEU A 30 4.25 4.44 5.74
C LEU A 30 4.81 3.03 5.51
N VAL A 31 5.70 2.83 4.53
CA VAL A 31 6.31 1.52 4.28
C VAL A 31 7.10 1.01 5.49
N ALA A 32 7.86 1.88 6.14
CA ALA A 32 8.58 1.50 7.36
C ALA A 32 7.63 1.05 8.48
N HIS A 33 6.49 1.73 8.65
CA HIS A 33 5.45 1.33 9.59
C HIS A 33 4.81 -0.02 9.23
N LEU A 34 4.45 -0.20 7.95
CA LEU A 34 3.87 -1.45 7.44
C LEU A 34 4.78 -2.66 7.66
N GLN A 35 6.08 -2.50 7.38
CA GLN A 35 7.08 -3.54 7.59
C GLN A 35 7.22 -3.86 9.08
N ALA A 36 7.38 -2.84 9.93
CA ALA A 36 7.68 -3.02 11.35
C ALA A 36 6.47 -3.52 12.17
N LYS A 37 5.25 -3.11 11.83
CA LYS A 37 4.05 -3.38 12.65
C LYS A 37 3.12 -4.42 12.05
N HIS A 38 3.07 -4.54 10.72
CA HIS A 38 2.10 -5.37 10.02
C HIS A 38 2.75 -6.49 9.21
N GLY A 39 4.09 -6.53 9.13
CA GLY A 39 4.84 -7.52 8.36
C GLY A 39 4.48 -7.49 6.88
N VAL A 40 4.21 -6.30 6.34
CA VAL A 40 3.88 -6.08 4.93
C VAL A 40 5.04 -5.39 4.26
N ASP A 41 5.52 -5.97 3.16
CA ASP A 41 6.57 -5.38 2.34
C ASP A 41 6.01 -4.94 0.98
N VAL A 42 6.05 -3.64 0.74
CA VAL A 42 5.64 -2.97 -0.50
C VAL A 42 6.63 -1.84 -0.79
N VAL A 43 6.70 -1.38 -2.03
CA VAL A 43 7.72 -0.39 -2.40
C VAL A 43 7.14 1.03 -2.39
N PRO A 44 7.82 1.99 -1.74
CA PRO A 44 7.36 3.37 -1.65
C PRO A 44 7.48 4.09 -3.01
N GLY A 45 6.54 4.97 -3.30
CA GLY A 45 6.40 5.64 -4.60
C GLY A 45 7.53 6.61 -4.93
N GLU A 46 8.28 7.06 -3.92
CA GLU A 46 9.45 7.93 -4.06
C GLU A 46 10.51 7.34 -5.00
N PHE A 47 10.64 6.01 -5.07
CA PHE A 47 11.54 5.34 -6.01
C PHE A 47 11.13 5.48 -7.48
N PHE A 48 9.90 5.94 -7.73
CA PHE A 48 9.33 6.17 -9.05
C PHE A 48 9.03 7.65 -9.30
N GLY A 49 9.46 8.55 -8.39
CA GLY A 49 9.13 9.98 -8.48
C GLY A 49 7.65 10.28 -8.21
N ALA A 50 6.93 9.39 -7.53
CA ALA A 50 5.51 9.54 -7.22
C ALA A 50 5.23 9.34 -5.71
N PRO A 51 5.60 10.31 -4.85
CA PRO A 51 5.23 10.27 -3.43
C PRO A 51 3.72 10.11 -3.22
N GLY A 52 3.34 9.42 -2.15
CA GLY A 52 1.95 9.07 -1.86
C GLY A 52 1.43 7.83 -2.60
N HIS A 53 2.25 7.19 -3.45
CA HIS A 53 1.90 5.91 -4.09
C HIS A 53 2.66 4.73 -3.47
N LEU A 54 2.08 3.55 -3.60
CA LEU A 54 2.72 2.28 -3.27
C LEU A 54 2.79 1.39 -4.50
N ARG A 55 3.91 0.72 -4.74
CA ARG A 55 4.01 -0.36 -5.72
C ARG A 55 3.76 -1.69 -5.03
N VAL A 56 2.66 -2.33 -5.40
CA VAL A 56 2.21 -3.62 -4.85
C VAL A 56 2.41 -4.73 -5.88
N GLY A 57 3.13 -5.78 -5.51
CA GLY A 57 3.32 -6.98 -6.33
C GLY A 57 2.14 -7.94 -6.20
N CYS A 58 1.48 -8.24 -7.33
CA CYS A 58 0.34 -9.14 -7.41
C CYS A 58 0.69 -10.51 -8.01
N GLY A 59 1.98 -10.82 -8.18
CA GLY A 59 2.49 -12.08 -8.74
C GLY A 59 2.63 -13.23 -7.73
N LEU A 60 2.07 -13.09 -6.53
CA LEU A 60 2.14 -14.08 -5.45
C LEU A 60 0.98 -15.10 -5.56
N PRO A 61 1.08 -16.27 -4.89
CA PRO A 61 -0.06 -17.17 -4.74
C PRO A 61 -1.28 -16.43 -4.17
N ALA A 62 -2.48 -16.78 -4.64
CA ALA A 62 -3.70 -16.04 -4.35
C ALA A 62 -3.97 -15.87 -2.84
N GLU A 63 -3.75 -16.92 -2.04
CA GLU A 63 -3.95 -16.84 -0.58
C GLU A 63 -2.95 -15.90 0.09
N SER A 64 -1.67 -15.99 -0.28
CA SER A 64 -0.64 -15.08 0.23
C SER A 64 -0.92 -13.62 -0.13
N LEU A 65 -1.40 -13.38 -1.36
CA LEU A 65 -1.79 -12.03 -1.80
C LEU A 65 -3.00 -11.51 -1.02
N ARG A 66 -4.05 -12.33 -0.82
CA ARG A 66 -5.23 -11.93 -0.03
C ARG A 66 -4.86 -11.58 1.40
N GLU A 67 -4.03 -12.42 2.03
CA GLU A 67 -3.55 -12.15 3.39
C GLU A 67 -2.72 -10.86 3.46
N GLY A 68 -1.79 -10.68 2.52
CA GLY A 68 -0.97 -9.48 2.43
C GLY A 68 -1.80 -8.20 2.24
N LEU A 69 -2.80 -8.23 1.36
CA LEU A 69 -3.72 -7.10 1.14
C LEU A 69 -4.56 -6.79 2.38
N ALA A 70 -5.04 -7.80 3.10
CA ALA A 70 -5.78 -7.58 4.35
C ALA A 70 -4.90 -6.96 5.45
N ARG A 71 -3.62 -7.35 5.53
CA ARG A 71 -2.65 -6.71 6.44
C ARG A 71 -2.33 -5.28 5.99
N LEU A 72 -2.20 -5.04 4.69
CA LEU A 72 -1.96 -3.72 4.11
C LEU A 72 -3.09 -2.75 4.45
N GLU A 73 -4.35 -3.16 4.26
CA GLU A 73 -5.53 -2.37 4.61
C GLU A 73 -5.50 -1.94 6.09
N ARG A 74 -5.28 -2.89 7.00
CA ARG A 74 -5.19 -2.60 8.44
C ARG A 74 -4.03 -1.66 8.77
N GLY A 75 -2.89 -1.86 8.12
CA GLY A 75 -1.70 -1.04 8.36
C GLY A 75 -1.84 0.40 7.86
N ILE A 76 -2.51 0.62 6.73
CA ILE A 76 -2.85 1.95 6.25
C ILE A 76 -3.83 2.64 7.23
N ALA A 77 -4.88 1.94 7.64
CA ALA A 77 -5.86 2.50 8.58
C ALA A 77 -5.24 2.87 9.94
N ASP A 78 -4.37 2.01 10.47
CA ASP A 78 -3.60 2.22 11.70
C ASP A 78 -2.68 3.45 11.59
N TYR A 79 -1.90 3.55 10.50
CA TYR A 79 -1.01 4.68 10.26
C TYR A 79 -1.77 6.02 10.18
N CYS A 80 -2.87 6.06 9.42
CA CYS A 80 -3.68 7.27 9.25
C CYS A 80 -4.39 7.69 10.55
N SER A 81 -4.80 6.73 11.38
CA SER A 81 -5.45 7.01 12.68
C SER A 81 -4.46 7.54 13.73
N GLY A 82 -3.17 7.17 13.61
CA GLY A 82 -2.09 7.56 14.52
C GLY A 82 -1.52 8.96 14.31
N GLY A 83 -2.04 9.75 13.37
CA GLY A 83 -1.59 11.11 13.10
C GLY A 83 -0.40 11.23 12.14
N GLY A 84 0.06 10.12 11.53
CA GLY A 84 0.99 10.15 10.41
C GLY A 84 0.27 10.63 9.15
N ARG A 85 0.41 11.92 8.83
CA ARG A 85 -0.01 12.52 7.56
C ARG A 85 1.17 13.27 6.98
#